data_AF-L7ZBH4-F1
#
_entry.id   AF-L7ZBH4-F1
#
_cell.length_a   1.000
_cell.length_b   1.000
_cell.length_c   1.000
_cell.angle_alpha   90.00
_cell.angle_beta   90.00
_cell.angle_gamma   90.00
#
_symmetry.space_group_name_H-M   'P 1'
#
loop_
_entity.id
_entity.type
_entity.pdbx_description
1 polymer ?
#
loop_
_entity_poly.entity_id
_entity_poly.type
_entity_poly.pdbx_seq_one_letter_code
_entity_poly.pdbx_strand_id
1 'polypeptide(L)'
;WRGIGVTLFINWAVKPFSMALLGWIFIRHVFAPYLPADQADSYIAGLILLAAAPCTAMVFVWSRLTGGHPLFTLSQVALNDAIMVFAFAPIVALLLGMSSIIVPWDTLITSVVLYIVIPVVIAQLWRKVLLGRGQAAFDA
;
A
#
# COMPACT_ATOMS: atom_id res chain seq x y z
N TRP A 1 10.25 2.65 -18.26
CA TRP A 1 8.89 3.11 -18.59
C TRP A 1 7.89 1.97 -18.81
N ARG A 2 8.04 1.12 -19.84
CA ARG A 2 7.10 -0.02 -20.09
C ARG A 2 6.95 -0.96 -18.87
N GLY A 3 8.05 -1.36 -18.25
CA GLY A 3 8.02 -2.24 -17.06
C GLY A 3 7.34 -1.60 -15.83
N ILE A 4 7.59 -0.30 -15.60
CA ILE A 4 6.98 0.45 -14.49
C ILE A 4 5.47 0.55 -14.67
N GLY A 5 5.00 0.88 -15.88
CA GLY A 5 3.57 0.96 -16.17
C GLY A 5 2.83 -0.36 -15.92
N VAL A 6 3.42 -1.48 -16.34
CA VAL A 6 2.86 -2.82 -16.10
C VAL A 6 2.80 -3.12 -14.59
N THR A 7 3.86 -2.82 -13.85
CA THR A 7 3.85 -3.07 -12.40
C THR A 7 2.84 -2.20 -11.66
N LEU A 8 2.70 -0.93 -12.03
CA LEU A 8 1.70 -0.06 -11.43
C LEU A 8 0.28 -0.54 -11.71
N PHE A 9 0.00 -0.93 -12.95
CA PHE A 9 -1.29 -1.49 -13.33
C PHE A 9 -1.60 -2.76 -12.52
N ILE A 10 -0.65 -3.69 -12.41
CA ILE A 10 -0.86 -4.92 -11.64
C ILE A 10 -1.07 -4.59 -10.15
N ASN A 11 -0.25 -3.72 -9.57
CA ASN A 11 -0.30 -3.42 -8.13
C ASN A 11 -1.58 -2.68 -7.73
N TRP A 12 -2.08 -1.78 -8.58
CA TRP A 12 -3.18 -0.89 -8.22
C TRP A 12 -4.53 -1.30 -8.81
N ALA A 13 -4.56 -1.93 -9.99
CA ALA A 13 -5.80 -2.32 -10.66
C ALA A 13 -6.08 -3.82 -10.59
N VAL A 14 -5.07 -4.69 -10.57
CA VAL A 14 -5.31 -6.14 -10.56
C VAL A 14 -5.31 -6.69 -9.13
N LYS A 15 -4.25 -6.42 -8.36
CA LYS A 15 -4.04 -7.01 -7.03
C LYS A 15 -5.19 -6.75 -6.05
N PRO A 16 -5.65 -5.51 -5.80
CA PRO A 16 -6.66 -5.27 -4.77
C PRO A 16 -8.05 -5.79 -5.17
N PHE A 17 -8.39 -5.74 -6.47
CA PHE A 17 -9.67 -6.24 -6.98
C PHE A 17 -9.73 -7.77 -7.00
N SER A 18 -8.66 -8.42 -7.45
CA SER A 18 -8.55 -9.89 -7.38
C SER A 18 -8.60 -10.38 -5.93
N MET A 19 -7.96 -9.67 -5.00
CA MET A 19 -8.03 -10.02 -3.57
C MET A 19 -9.41 -9.78 -2.97
N ALA A 20 -10.14 -8.72 -3.37
CA ALA A 20 -11.52 -8.53 -2.95
C ALA A 20 -12.43 -9.66 -3.45
N LEU A 21 -12.28 -10.08 -4.72
CA LEU A 21 -13.04 -11.19 -5.29
C LEU A 21 -12.70 -12.52 -4.60
N LEU A 22 -11.42 -12.83 -4.40
CA LEU A 22 -10.99 -14.04 -3.71
C LEU A 22 -11.44 -14.02 -2.24
N GLY A 23 -11.32 -12.88 -1.55
CA GLY A 23 -11.82 -12.69 -0.19
C GLY A 23 -13.31 -12.96 -0.10
N TRP A 24 -14.10 -12.45 -1.04
CA TRP A 24 -15.54 -12.72 -1.11
C TRP A 24 -15.84 -14.22 -1.31
N ILE A 25 -15.19 -14.89 -2.26
CA ILE A 25 -15.40 -16.32 -2.52
C ILE A 25 -15.04 -17.16 -1.30
N PHE A 26 -13.84 -16.96 -0.75
CA PHE A 26 -13.35 -17.80 0.32
C PHE A 26 -14.03 -17.51 1.65
N ILE A 27 -14.26 -16.25 2.02
CA ILE A 27 -14.88 -15.90 3.30
C ILE A 27 -16.39 -16.12 3.29
N ARG A 28 -17.10 -15.79 2.20
CA ARG A 28 -18.57 -15.89 2.16
C ARG A 28 -19.12 -17.20 1.61
N HIS A 29 -18.34 -18.00 0.90
CA HIS A 29 -18.83 -19.29 0.37
C HIS A 29 -18.08 -20.50 0.95
N VAL A 30 -16.75 -20.51 0.89
CA VAL A 30 -15.97 -21.70 1.28
C VAL A 30 -15.87 -21.85 2.79
N PHE A 31 -15.49 -20.78 3.48
CA PHE A 31 -15.26 -20.78 4.93
C PHE A 31 -16.42 -20.20 5.74
N ALA A 32 -17.52 -19.81 5.10
CA ALA A 32 -18.72 -19.34 5.77
C ALA A 32 -19.20 -20.23 6.93
N PRO A 33 -19.22 -21.58 6.83
CA PRO A 33 -19.65 -22.42 7.96
C PRO A 33 -18.61 -22.52 9.09
N TYR A 34 -17.36 -22.12 8.86
CA TYR A 34 -16.26 -22.17 9.83
C TYR A 34 -15.97 -20.82 10.48
N LEU A 35 -16.56 -19.74 9.98
CA LEU A 35 -16.32 -18.38 10.49
C LEU A 35 -17.55 -17.83 11.23
N PRO A 36 -17.34 -17.02 12.28
CA PRO A 36 -18.39 -16.22 12.88
C PRO A 36 -19.04 -15.30 11.84
N ALA A 37 -20.36 -15.41 11.67
CA ALA A 37 -21.10 -14.69 10.63
C ALA A 37 -21.03 -13.15 10.80
N ASP A 38 -20.78 -12.68 12.02
CA ASP A 38 -20.62 -11.27 12.39
C ASP A 38 -19.25 -10.69 12.01
N GLN A 39 -18.25 -11.53 11.73
CA GLN A 39 -16.88 -11.08 11.44
C GLN A 39 -16.46 -11.20 9.97
N ALA A 40 -17.29 -11.82 9.13
CA ALA A 40 -16.98 -12.04 7.71
C ALA A 40 -16.57 -10.73 6.99
N ASP A 41 -17.26 -9.64 7.28
CA ASP A 41 -16.99 -8.33 6.69
C ASP A 41 -15.66 -7.74 7.16
N SER A 42 -15.35 -7.87 8.45
CA SER A 42 -14.06 -7.44 9.02
C SER A 42 -12.88 -8.23 8.43
N TYR A 43 -13.06 -9.53 8.17
CA TYR A 43 -12.03 -10.34 7.52
C TYR A 43 -11.80 -9.93 6.06
N ILE A 44 -12.86 -9.68 5.29
CA ILE A 44 -12.75 -9.19 3.91
C ILE A 44 -12.07 -7.82 3.90
N ALA A 45 -12.43 -6.93 4.84
CA ALA A 45 -11.78 -5.64 4.97
C ALA A 45 -10.28 -5.76 5.26
N GLY A 46 -9.89 -6.65 6.18
CA GLY A 46 -8.49 -6.95 6.48
C GLY A 46 -7.72 -7.48 5.25
N LEU A 47 -8.34 -8.36 4.47
CA LEU A 47 -7.74 -8.90 3.23
C LEU A 47 -7.53 -7.82 2.17
N ILE A 48 -8.48 -6.89 2.00
CA ILE A 48 -8.37 -5.77 1.07
C ILE A 48 -7.25 -4.81 1.51
N LEU A 49 -7.17 -4.49 2.81
CA LEU A 49 -6.11 -3.66 3.37
C LEU A 49 -4.73 -4.29 3.15
N LEU A 50 -4.60 -5.60 3.40
CA LEU A 50 -3.38 -6.35 3.15
C LEU A 50 -3.00 -6.37 1.66
N ALA A 51 -3.98 -6.45 0.76
CA ALA A 51 -3.75 -6.44 -0.68
C ALA A 51 -3.24 -5.08 -1.17
N ALA A 52 -3.76 -3.98 -0.61
CA ALA A 52 -3.38 -2.62 -0.98
C ALA A 52 -1.98 -2.23 -0.46
N ALA A 53 -1.50 -2.85 0.62
CA ALA A 53 -0.16 -2.62 1.14
C ALA A 53 0.93 -3.21 0.21
N PRO A 54 1.92 -2.42 -0.23
CA PRO A 54 3.10 -2.95 -0.91
C PRO A 54 4.16 -3.41 0.10
N CYS A 55 4.93 -4.43 -0.28
CA CYS A 55 6.05 -4.90 0.53
C CYS A 55 7.38 -4.40 -0.06
N THR A 56 7.91 -3.33 0.52
CA THR A 56 9.11 -2.65 0.00
C THR A 56 10.38 -3.46 0.26
N ALA A 57 10.58 -3.90 1.51
CA ALA A 57 11.77 -4.63 1.94
C ALA A 57 11.94 -6.00 1.24
N MET A 58 10.84 -6.73 1.06
CA MET A 58 10.88 -8.07 0.46
C MET A 58 11.23 -8.01 -1.03
N VAL A 59 10.74 -7.00 -1.75
CA VAL A 59 11.08 -6.80 -3.17
C VAL A 59 12.58 -6.53 -3.36
N PHE A 60 13.23 -5.85 -2.43
CA PHE A 60 14.69 -5.67 -2.45
C PHE A 60 15.46 -6.99 -2.27
N VAL A 61 15.01 -7.84 -1.33
CA VAL A 61 15.62 -9.17 -1.11
C VAL A 61 15.47 -10.04 -2.36
N TRP A 62 14.28 -10.11 -2.94
CA TRP A 62 14.04 -10.88 -4.17
C TRP A 62 14.85 -10.34 -5.35
N SER A 63 14.88 -9.01 -5.51
CA SER A 63 15.70 -8.37 -6.54
C SER A 63 17.17 -8.73 -6.38
N ARG A 64 17.69 -8.81 -5.15
CA ARG A 64 19.08 -9.20 -4.92
C ARG A 64 19.32 -10.68 -5.27
N LEU A 65 18.38 -11.56 -4.90
CA LEU A 65 18.49 -13.01 -5.16
C LEU A 65 18.43 -13.35 -6.65
N THR A 66 17.69 -12.58 -7.45
CA THR A 66 17.56 -12.81 -8.91
C THR A 66 18.60 -12.07 -9.75
N GLY A 67 19.59 -11.42 -9.12
CA GLY A 67 20.59 -10.61 -9.83
C GLY A 67 20.03 -9.33 -10.45
N GLY A 68 18.92 -8.82 -9.92
CA GLY A 68 18.27 -7.59 -10.37
C GLY A 68 19.03 -6.31 -10.02
N HIS A 69 18.74 -5.24 -10.74
CA HIS A 69 19.44 -3.96 -10.61
C HIS A 69 18.89 -3.11 -9.44
N PRO A 70 19.66 -2.86 -8.36
CA PRO A 70 19.15 -2.24 -7.13
C PRO A 70 18.56 -0.84 -7.34
N LEU A 71 19.18 -0.01 -8.20
CA LEU A 71 18.67 1.34 -8.47
C LEU A 71 17.31 1.32 -9.20
N PHE A 72 17.06 0.29 -10.03
CA PHE A 72 15.78 0.17 -10.73
C PHE A 72 14.69 -0.26 -9.76
N THR A 73 14.99 -1.25 -8.92
CA THR A 73 14.12 -1.70 -7.83
C THR A 73 13.80 -0.57 -6.86
N LEU A 74 14.80 0.23 -6.47
CA LEU A 74 14.62 1.38 -5.60
C LEU A 74 13.71 2.44 -6.24
N SER A 75 13.91 2.75 -7.52
CA SER A 75 13.04 3.70 -8.24
C SER A 75 11.60 3.20 -8.34
N GLN A 76 11.41 1.89 -8.54
CA GLN A 76 10.10 1.26 -8.65
C GLN A 76 9.37 1.22 -7.30
N VAL A 77 10.07 0.88 -6.23
CA VAL A 77 9.55 0.90 -4.86
C VAL A 77 9.20 2.32 -4.44
N ALA A 78 10.09 3.29 -4.66
CA ALA A 78 9.84 4.70 -4.33
C ALA A 78 8.62 5.26 -5.06
N LEU A 79 8.44 4.90 -6.34
CA LEU A 79 7.26 5.28 -7.10
C LEU A 79 5.98 4.63 -6.56
N ASN A 80 6.06 3.35 -6.18
CA ASN A 80 4.91 2.64 -5.64
C ASN A 80 4.47 3.21 -4.29
N ASP A 81 5.41 3.52 -3.40
CA ASP A 81 5.15 4.17 -2.11
C ASP A 81 4.59 5.57 -2.29
N ALA A 82 5.13 6.35 -3.23
CA ALA A 82 4.62 7.69 -3.53
C ALA A 82 3.17 7.65 -4.01
N ILE A 83 2.82 6.68 -4.86
CA ILE A 83 1.43 6.49 -5.30
C ILE A 83 0.56 6.03 -4.13
N MET A 84 1.09 5.22 -3.21
CA MET A 84 0.34 4.75 -2.04
C MET A 84 -0.24 5.88 -1.21
N VAL A 85 0.54 6.94 -0.99
CA VAL A 85 0.10 8.12 -0.25
C VAL A 85 -1.23 8.68 -0.77
N PHE A 86 -1.43 8.66 -2.08
CA PHE A 86 -2.61 9.24 -2.73
C PHE A 86 -3.67 8.20 -3.11
N ALA A 87 -3.27 6.99 -3.48
CA ALA A 87 -4.16 5.97 -4.05
C ALA A 87 -4.68 4.97 -3.01
N PHE A 88 -3.99 4.77 -1.89
CA PHE A 88 -4.40 3.81 -0.86
C PHE A 88 -5.77 4.16 -0.26
N ALA A 89 -5.93 5.39 0.26
CA ALA A 89 -7.16 5.79 0.92
C ALA A 89 -8.38 5.77 -0.03
N PRO A 90 -8.31 6.31 -1.27
CA PRO A 90 -9.42 6.22 -2.22
C PRO A 90 -9.78 4.79 -2.62
N ILE A 91 -8.79 3.94 -2.88
CA ILE A 91 -9.04 2.56 -3.35
C ILE A 91 -9.63 1.69 -2.24
N VAL A 92 -9.10 1.82 -1.02
CA VAL A 92 -9.64 1.13 0.16
C VAL A 92 -11.06 1.62 0.44
N ALA A 93 -11.32 2.93 0.38
CA ALA A 93 -12.65 3.48 0.57
C ALA A 93 -13.65 2.99 -0.49
N LEU A 94 -13.24 2.91 -1.76
CA LEU A 94 -14.06 2.39 -2.85
C LEU A 94 -14.38 0.90 -2.64
N LEU A 95 -13.39 0.07 -2.34
CA LEU A 95 -13.56 -1.37 -2.18
C LEU A 95 -14.39 -1.73 -0.92
N LEU A 96 -14.16 -1.03 0.20
CA LEU A 96 -14.93 -1.22 1.43
C LEU A 96 -16.34 -0.66 1.33
N GLY A 97 -16.52 0.47 0.63
CA GLY A 97 -17.84 1.06 0.35
C GLY A 97 -18.73 0.13 -0.50
N MET A 98 -18.14 -0.61 -1.45
CA MET A 98 -18.87 -1.64 -2.20
C MET A 98 -19.28 -2.85 -1.35
N SER A 99 -18.65 -3.07 -0.20
CA SER A 99 -18.94 -4.21 0.70
C SER A 99 -19.98 -3.90 1.78
N SER A 100 -20.67 -2.75 1.70
CA SER A 100 -21.68 -2.28 2.68
C SER A 100 -21.17 -2.14 4.12
N ILE A 101 -19.84 -2.05 4.29
CA ILE A 101 -19.19 -1.83 5.57
C ILE A 101 -19.17 -0.32 5.83
N ILE A 102 -19.62 0.11 7.01
CA ILE A 102 -19.51 1.51 7.44
C ILE A 102 -18.02 1.83 7.55
N VAL A 103 -17.49 2.50 6.53
CA VAL A 103 -16.10 2.93 6.50
C VAL A 103 -15.95 4.09 7.50
N PRO A 104 -15.16 3.95 8.58
CA PRO A 104 -14.92 5.05 9.51
C PRO A 104 -13.96 6.05 8.86
N TRP A 105 -14.52 6.96 8.06
CA TRP A 105 -13.78 7.96 7.29
C TRP A 105 -12.89 8.83 8.18
N ASP A 106 -13.36 9.19 9.36
CA ASP A 106 -12.58 9.94 10.34
C ASP A 106 -11.31 9.17 10.74
N THR A 107 -11.43 7.87 11.01
CA THR A 107 -10.29 7.02 11.39
C THR A 107 -9.33 6.81 10.22
N LEU A 108 -9.83 6.60 9.00
CA LEU A 108 -9.00 6.42 7.82
C LEU A 108 -8.22 7.71 7.49
N ILE A 109 -8.90 8.85 7.44
CA ILE A 109 -8.27 10.15 7.16
C ILE A 109 -7.25 10.48 8.26
N THR A 110 -7.62 10.30 9.54
CA THR A 110 -6.70 10.51 10.66
C THR A 110 -5.47 9.63 10.54
N SER A 111 -5.63 8.34 10.22
CA SER A 111 -4.52 7.41 10.05
C SER A 111 -3.61 7.81 8.89
N VAL A 112 -4.17 8.23 7.75
CA VAL A 112 -3.39 8.68 6.58
C VAL A 112 -2.61 9.95 6.92
N VAL A 113 -3.24 10.93 7.56
CA VAL A 113 -2.57 12.17 7.96
C VAL A 113 -1.43 11.86 8.95
N LEU A 114 -1.73 11.06 9.98
CA LEU A 114 -0.81 10.81 11.08
C LEU A 114 0.35 9.90 10.70
N TYR A 115 0.08 8.81 9.97
CA TYR A 115 1.10 7.80 9.63
C TYR A 115 1.78 8.01 8.27
N ILE A 116 1.19 8.80 7.36
CA ILE A 116 1.77 9.02 6.03
C ILE A 116 2.18 10.48 5.85
N VAL A 117 1.24 11.42 5.98
CA VAL A 117 1.50 12.83 5.62
C VAL A 117 2.52 13.47 6.55
N ILE A 118 2.34 13.34 7.87
CA ILE A 118 3.24 13.95 8.87
C ILE A 118 4.68 13.46 8.71
N PRO A 119 4.98 12.13 8.67
CA PRO A 119 6.33 11.63 8.48
C PRO A 119 6.98 12.11 7.17
N VAL A 120 6.21 12.14 6.07
CA VAL A 120 6.71 12.62 4.77
C VAL A 120 7.09 14.10 4.85
N VAL A 121 6.26 14.94 5.47
CA VAL A 121 6.56 16.37 5.65
C VAL A 121 7.83 16.56 6.49
N ILE A 122 7.94 15.86 7.63
CA ILE A 122 9.12 15.91 8.49
C ILE A 122 10.38 15.50 7.70
N ALA A 123 10.31 14.37 6.97
CA ALA A 123 11.43 13.88 6.18
C ALA A 123 11.87 14.88 5.09
N GLN A 124 10.93 15.51 4.38
CA GLN A 124 11.25 16.50 3.36
C GLN A 124 11.83 17.80 3.94
N LEU A 125 11.30 18.27 5.08
CA LEU A 125 11.86 19.42 5.79
C LEU A 125 13.28 19.15 6.26
N TRP A 126 13.50 17.98 6.86
CA TRP A 126 14.82 17.57 7.34
C TRP A 126 15.83 17.47 6.20
N ARG A 127 15.43 16.85 5.08
CA ARG A 127 16.24 16.78 3.86
C ARG A 127 16.58 18.17 3.33
N LYS A 128 15.62 19.10 3.30
CA LYS A 128 15.84 20.48 2.84
C LYS A 128 16.85 21.22 3.73
N VAL A 129 16.78 21.03 5.04
CA VAL A 129 17.73 21.63 6.00
C VAL A 129 19.13 21.06 5.83
N LEU A 130 19.28 19.73 5.70
CA LEU A 130 20.57 19.07 5.53
C LEU A 130 21.24 19.45 4.19
N LEU A 131 20.48 19.46 3.09
CA LEU A 131 21.00 19.89 1.80
C LEU A 131 21.44 21.37 1.81
N GLY A 132 20.74 22.23 2.57
CA GLY A 132 21.15 23.62 2.79
C GLY A 132 22.45 23.78 3.58
N ARG A 133 22.86 22.75 4.34
CA ARG A 133 24.14 22.71 5.08
C ARG A 133 25.30 22.09 4.29
N GLY A 134 25.04 21.69 3.04
CA GLY A 134 26.03 21.10 2.13
C GLY A 134 25.99 19.57 2.09
N GLN A 135 26.47 19.01 0.98
CA GLN A 135 26.40 17.57 0.67
C GLN A 135 27.05 16.69 1.75
N ALA A 136 28.14 17.16 2.36
CA ALA A 136 28.83 16.46 3.45
C ALA A 136 27.99 16.30 4.73
N ALA A 137 27.04 17.21 4.99
CA ALA A 137 26.13 17.08 6.14
C ALA A 137 24.93 16.17 5.82
N PHE A 138 24.60 15.98 4.54
CA PHE A 138 23.53 15.09 4.10
C PHE A 138 23.98 13.63 4.02
N ASP A 139 25.26 13.38 3.69
CA ASP A 139 25.85 12.05 3.53
C ASP A 139 26.51 11.50 4.82
N ALA A 140 26.56 12.29 5.91
CA ALA A 140 27.11 11.93 7.22
C ALA A 140 26.06 11.29 8.14
#